data_AF-A0A929PHT6-F1
#
_entry.id   AF-A0A929PHT6-F1
#
_cell.length_a   1.000
_cell.length_b   1.000
_cell.length_c   1.000
_cell.angle_alpha   90.00
_cell.angle_beta   90.00
_cell.angle_gamma   90.00
#
_symmetry.space_group_name_H-M   'P 1'
#
loop_
_entity.id
_entity.type
_entity.pdbx_description
1 polymer ?
#
loop_
_entity_poly.entity_id
_entity_poly.type
_entity_poly.pdbx_seq_one_letter_code
_entity_poly.pdbx_strand_id
1 'polypeptide(L)'
;MNNKESSRVLKDAIIDVPGIKVGHSQNLKAGTGCTVVICEKGATAGVDVRGGAPGTRETDLLNPINLVDKAHAIYLGGGSAFGLDGASGVMKYLEERGIGFDMVLTKVPIVPGAVLFDLAVGDYRVRPDARMGYDACLNASDAEVSQGNVGAGTGATVGKIFGG
;
A
#
# COMPACT_ATOMS: atom_id res chain seq x y z
N MET A 1 -22.79 34.56 -4.86
CA MET A 1 -22.60 33.45 -3.91
C MET A 1 -21.11 33.22 -3.78
N ASN A 2 -20.51 33.63 -2.67
CA ASN A 2 -19.07 33.58 -2.45
C ASN A 2 -18.63 32.14 -2.16
N ASN A 3 -18.11 31.45 -3.16
CA ASN A 3 -17.29 30.26 -2.97
C ASN A 3 -15.97 30.70 -2.33
N LYS A 4 -15.93 30.76 -0.99
CA LYS A 4 -14.66 30.64 -0.29
C LYS A 4 -14.22 29.19 -0.43
N GLU A 5 -13.41 28.89 -1.45
CA GLU A 5 -12.52 27.74 -1.36
C GLU A 5 -11.71 27.94 -0.09
N SER A 6 -12.03 27.17 0.94
CA SER A 6 -11.21 27.08 2.15
C SER A 6 -9.85 26.60 1.68
N SER A 7 -8.82 27.45 1.78
CA SER A 7 -7.46 27.07 1.45
C SER A 7 -7.08 25.85 2.30
N ARG A 8 -7.01 24.68 1.67
CA ARG A 8 -6.60 23.45 2.36
C ARG A 8 -5.16 23.64 2.84
N VAL A 9 -4.93 23.48 4.14
CA VAL A 9 -3.57 23.45 4.69
C VAL A 9 -2.91 22.17 4.21
N LEU A 10 -1.78 22.31 3.52
CA LEU A 10 -0.95 21.20 3.06
C LEU A 10 -0.19 20.60 4.24
N LYS A 11 0.05 19.30 4.18
CA LYS A 11 0.60 18.47 5.26
C LYS A 11 2.02 17.96 4.97
N ASP A 12 2.56 18.31 3.80
CA ASP A 12 3.85 17.81 3.31
C ASP A 12 3.85 16.27 3.23
N ALA A 13 2.75 15.71 2.72
CA ALA A 13 2.53 14.28 2.65
C ALA A 13 1.73 13.90 1.39
N ILE A 14 1.82 12.64 0.97
CA ILE A 14 1.12 12.13 -0.23
C ILE A 14 -0.40 12.35 -0.20
N ILE A 15 -0.99 12.43 0.99
CA ILE A 15 -2.42 12.71 1.22
C ILE A 15 -2.84 14.15 0.88
N ASP A 16 -1.88 15.05 0.57
CA ASP A 16 -2.18 16.36 0.03
C ASP A 16 -2.88 16.25 -1.34
N VAL A 17 -2.64 15.16 -2.08
CA VAL A 17 -3.44 14.76 -3.24
C VAL A 17 -4.84 14.32 -2.77
N PRO A 18 -5.92 15.03 -3.16
CA PRO A 18 -7.28 14.68 -2.70
C PRO A 18 -7.69 13.26 -3.09
N GLY A 19 -8.28 12.53 -2.14
CA GLY A 19 -8.77 11.16 -2.36
C GLY A 19 -7.73 10.05 -2.15
N ILE A 20 -6.50 10.41 -1.79
CA ILE A 20 -5.48 9.45 -1.32
C ILE A 20 -5.58 9.30 0.19
N LYS A 21 -5.63 8.05 0.66
CA LYS A 21 -5.47 7.68 2.07
C LYS A 21 -4.24 6.82 2.23
N VAL A 22 -3.54 6.92 3.37
CA VAL A 22 -2.42 6.05 3.70
C VAL A 22 -2.66 5.39 5.04
N GLY A 23 -2.43 4.08 5.11
CA GLY A 23 -2.54 3.33 6.34
C GLY A 23 -1.40 2.36 6.54
N HIS A 24 -1.11 2.07 7.81
CA HIS A 24 0.00 1.24 8.24
C HIS A 24 -0.47 0.16 9.21
N SER A 25 0.19 -0.99 9.17
CA SER A 25 0.10 -2.01 10.22
C SER A 25 1.44 -2.72 10.33
N GLN A 26 1.91 -2.96 11.55
CA GLN A 26 3.26 -3.48 11.78
C GLN A 26 3.37 -4.33 13.04
N ASN A 27 4.42 -5.13 13.09
CA ASN A 27 4.89 -5.77 14.31
C ASN A 27 6.29 -5.24 14.64
N LEU A 28 6.35 -4.35 15.63
CA LEU A 28 7.61 -3.71 16.06
C LEU A 28 8.64 -4.72 16.60
N LYS A 29 8.19 -5.78 17.28
CA LYS A 29 9.09 -6.80 17.85
C LYS A 29 9.72 -7.67 16.75
N ALA A 30 8.95 -7.98 15.72
CA ALA A 30 9.43 -8.73 14.57
C ALA A 30 10.20 -7.86 13.57
N GLY A 31 10.10 -6.54 13.67
CA GLY A 31 10.77 -5.61 12.76
C GLY A 31 10.22 -5.70 11.34
N THR A 32 8.89 -5.72 11.18
CA THR A 32 8.24 -5.79 9.87
C THR A 32 6.86 -5.15 9.89
N GLY A 33 6.31 -4.86 8.71
CA GLY A 33 4.97 -4.32 8.55
C GLY A 33 4.59 -4.09 7.10
N CYS A 34 3.44 -3.45 6.89
CA CYS A 34 2.98 -3.05 5.56
C CYS A 34 2.33 -1.67 5.57
N THR A 35 2.31 -1.06 4.40
CA THR A 35 1.72 0.25 4.11
C THR A 35 0.83 0.13 2.90
N VAL A 36 -0.35 0.71 2.98
CA VAL A 36 -1.34 0.71 1.90
C VAL A 36 -1.67 2.15 1.56
N VAL A 37 -1.52 2.49 0.29
CA VAL A 37 -2.00 3.76 -0.28
C VAL A 37 -3.31 3.47 -0.99
N ILE A 38 -4.44 3.97 -0.47
CA ILE A 38 -5.77 3.70 -1.00
C ILE A 38 -6.24 4.86 -1.88
N CYS A 39 -6.78 4.53 -3.05
CA CYS A 39 -7.47 5.43 -3.96
C CYS A 39 -8.85 4.85 -4.30
N GLU A 40 -9.85 5.09 -3.44
CA GLU A 40 -11.17 4.42 -3.49
C GLU A 40 -11.93 4.64 -4.81
N LYS A 41 -11.67 5.76 -5.51
CA LYS A 41 -12.27 6.07 -6.82
C LYS A 41 -11.48 5.49 -8.01
N GLY A 42 -10.41 4.75 -7.73
CA GLY A 42 -9.40 4.35 -8.69
C GLY A 42 -8.49 5.52 -9.10
N ALA A 43 -7.21 5.22 -9.32
CA ALA A 43 -6.24 6.15 -9.87
C ALA A 43 -5.51 5.50 -11.05
N THR A 44 -5.28 6.27 -12.12
CA THR A 44 -4.43 5.82 -13.22
C THR A 44 -3.04 5.50 -12.69
N ALA A 45 -2.55 4.29 -13.00
CA ALA A 45 -1.32 3.76 -12.44
C ALA A 45 -0.43 3.18 -13.53
N GLY A 46 0.88 3.28 -13.29
CA GLY A 46 1.95 2.67 -14.08
C GLY A 46 3.06 2.24 -13.13
N VAL A 47 3.96 1.34 -13.57
CA VAL A 47 5.08 0.87 -12.75
C VAL A 47 6.36 0.74 -13.56
N ASP A 48 7.49 1.08 -12.95
CA ASP A 48 8.82 0.82 -13.46
C ASP A 48 9.62 0.07 -12.37
N VAL A 49 10.02 -1.17 -12.66
CA VAL A 49 10.75 -2.05 -11.73
C VAL A 49 12.21 -2.11 -12.15
N ARG A 50 13.09 -1.52 -11.33
CA ARG A 50 14.53 -1.36 -11.68
C ARG A 50 15.51 -2.19 -10.85
N GLY A 51 15.08 -2.74 -9.72
CA GLY A 51 15.92 -3.61 -8.90
C GLY A 51 16.15 -4.97 -9.58
N GLY A 52 17.33 -5.56 -9.40
CA GLY A 52 17.70 -6.85 -10.02
C GLY A 52 17.03 -8.09 -9.42
N ALA A 53 16.40 -7.96 -8.25
CA ALA A 53 15.68 -9.05 -7.56
C ALA A 53 14.36 -8.53 -6.98
N PRO A 54 13.37 -8.18 -7.83
CA PRO A 54 12.11 -7.61 -7.36
C PRO A 54 11.19 -8.68 -6.76
N GLY A 55 10.43 -8.29 -5.74
CA GLY A 55 9.24 -9.01 -5.29
C GLY A 55 8.02 -8.14 -5.55
N THR A 56 7.18 -8.53 -6.50
CA THR A 56 6.05 -7.72 -6.96
C THR A 56 4.78 -8.55 -7.14
N ARG A 57 3.64 -7.86 -7.14
CA ARG A 57 2.31 -8.39 -7.44
C ARG A 57 1.62 -7.47 -8.44
N GLU A 58 0.93 -8.05 -9.41
CA GLU A 58 0.01 -7.36 -10.35
C GLU A 58 0.67 -6.24 -11.20
N THR A 59 1.99 -6.27 -11.39
CA THR A 59 2.71 -5.26 -12.17
C THR A 59 2.36 -5.32 -13.66
N ASP A 60 2.12 -6.51 -14.21
CA ASP A 60 1.75 -6.68 -15.62
C ASP A 60 0.45 -5.96 -15.96
N LEU A 61 -0.52 -5.91 -15.03
CA LEU A 61 -1.78 -5.21 -15.23
C LEU A 61 -1.59 -3.71 -15.46
N LEU A 62 -0.48 -3.13 -14.99
CA LEU A 62 -0.16 -1.71 -15.12
C LEU A 62 0.53 -1.36 -16.45
N ASN A 63 0.71 -2.33 -17.35
CA ASN A 63 1.17 -2.04 -18.70
C ASN A 63 0.08 -1.26 -19.46
N PRO A 64 0.38 -0.11 -20.09
CA PRO A 64 -0.61 0.75 -20.75
C PRO A 64 -1.38 0.08 -21.90
N ILE A 65 -0.96 -1.09 -22.39
CA ILE A 65 -1.69 -1.84 -23.43
C ILE A 65 -2.81 -2.73 -22.85
N ASN A 66 -2.86 -2.91 -21.53
CA ASN A 66 -3.80 -3.82 -20.89
C ASN A 66 -5.14 -3.14 -20.57
N LEU A 67 -6.14 -3.97 -20.27
CA LEU A 67 -7.53 -3.54 -20.07
C LEU A 67 -7.72 -2.63 -18.85
N VAL A 68 -6.98 -2.92 -17.77
CA VAL A 68 -7.14 -2.25 -16.48
C VAL A 68 -6.35 -0.94 -16.50
N ASP A 69 -7.06 0.19 -16.39
CA ASP A 69 -6.48 1.52 -16.44
C ASP A 69 -6.30 2.17 -15.05
N LYS A 70 -6.84 1.54 -13.99
CA LYS A 70 -6.86 2.07 -12.63
C LYS A 70 -6.48 1.03 -11.57
N ALA A 71 -5.60 1.44 -10.67
CA ALA A 71 -5.39 0.78 -9.39
C ALA A 71 -6.33 1.37 -8.32
N HIS A 72 -6.70 0.56 -7.33
CA HIS A 72 -7.58 0.97 -6.21
C HIS A 72 -6.82 1.09 -4.88
N ALA A 73 -5.69 0.41 -4.79
CA ALA A 73 -4.69 0.64 -3.76
C ALA A 73 -3.30 0.22 -4.26
N ILE A 74 -2.25 0.72 -3.63
CA ILE A 74 -0.88 0.25 -3.76
C ILE A 74 -0.44 -0.36 -2.44
N TYR A 75 0.08 -1.59 -2.49
CA TYR A 75 0.59 -2.31 -1.33
C TYR A 75 2.12 -2.26 -1.27
N LEU A 76 2.67 -1.87 -0.12
CA LEU A 76 4.09 -1.94 0.19
C LEU A 76 4.27 -2.79 1.44
N GLY A 77 5.11 -3.82 1.40
CA GLY A 77 5.28 -4.76 2.51
C GLY A 77 6.73 -5.11 2.82
N GLY A 78 6.98 -5.45 4.08
CA GLY A 78 8.15 -6.22 4.49
C GLY A 78 8.01 -7.71 4.17
N GLY A 79 8.86 -8.54 4.78
CA GLY A 79 8.75 -10.01 4.72
C GLY A 79 9.25 -10.65 3.43
N SER A 80 9.92 -9.89 2.53
CA SER A 80 10.30 -10.36 1.20
C SER A 80 9.08 -10.92 0.43
N ALA A 81 9.29 -11.83 -0.52
CA ALA A 81 8.22 -12.41 -1.34
C ALA A 81 7.06 -13.01 -0.53
N PHE A 82 7.29 -13.47 0.70
CA PHE A 82 6.23 -13.97 1.56
C PHE A 82 5.22 -12.88 1.98
N GLY A 83 5.69 -11.63 2.12
CA GLY A 83 4.85 -10.50 2.51
C GLY A 83 3.84 -10.07 1.44
N LEU A 84 3.97 -10.56 0.20
CA LEU A 84 2.98 -10.31 -0.86
C LEU A 84 1.58 -10.84 -0.50
N ASP A 85 1.48 -11.76 0.47
CA ASP A 85 0.20 -12.20 1.02
C ASP A 85 -0.61 -11.04 1.63
N GLY A 86 0.04 -10.01 2.18
CA GLY A 86 -0.66 -8.86 2.74
C GLY A 86 -1.57 -8.14 1.73
N ALA A 87 -1.24 -8.17 0.44
CA ALA A 87 -2.09 -7.59 -0.60
C ALA A 87 -3.47 -8.29 -0.70
N SER A 88 -3.58 -9.57 -0.32
CA SER A 88 -4.87 -10.28 -0.30
C SER A 88 -5.84 -9.70 0.73
N GLY A 89 -5.32 -9.22 1.86
CA GLY A 89 -6.06 -8.47 2.87
C GLY A 89 -6.62 -7.15 2.35
N VAL A 90 -5.81 -6.43 1.59
CA VAL A 90 -6.21 -5.18 0.94
C VAL A 90 -7.32 -5.43 -0.09
N MET A 91 -7.19 -6.47 -0.90
CA MET A 91 -8.24 -6.88 -1.84
C MET A 91 -9.56 -7.15 -1.10
N LYS A 92 -9.53 -7.96 -0.04
CA LYS A 92 -10.72 -8.25 0.77
C LYS A 92 -11.37 -6.98 1.32
N TYR A 93 -10.58 -6.06 1.88
CA TYR A 93 -11.07 -4.79 2.40
C TYR A 93 -11.84 -3.97 1.35
N LEU A 94 -11.29 -3.89 0.13
CA LEU A 94 -11.85 -3.12 -0.97
C LEU A 94 -13.10 -3.80 -1.56
N GLU A 95 -13.06 -5.13 -1.73
CA GLU A 95 -14.18 -5.93 -2.22
C GLU A 95 -15.41 -5.78 -1.31
N GLU A 96 -15.25 -5.91 0.00
CA GLU A 96 -16.33 -5.72 1.00
C GLU A 96 -17.00 -4.33 0.93
N ARG A 97 -16.29 -3.35 0.36
CA ARG A 97 -16.76 -1.97 0.18
C ARG A 97 -17.25 -1.68 -1.24
N GLY A 98 -17.28 -2.69 -2.11
CA GLY A 98 -17.67 -2.52 -3.51
C GLY A 98 -16.74 -1.57 -4.25
N ILE A 99 -15.43 -1.66 -3.99
CA ILE A 99 -14.38 -0.89 -4.66
C ILE A 99 -13.57 -1.84 -5.53
N GLY A 100 -13.50 -1.55 -6.83
CA GLY A 100 -12.79 -2.39 -7.78
C GLY A 100 -13.24 -2.14 -9.22
N PHE A 101 -12.54 -2.79 -10.14
CA PHE A 101 -12.89 -2.84 -11.56
C PHE A 101 -14.22 -3.59 -11.72
N ASP A 102 -15.18 -2.97 -12.39
CA ASP A 102 -16.53 -3.51 -12.55
C ASP A 102 -16.57 -4.62 -13.60
N MET A 103 -16.88 -5.85 -13.16
CA MET A 103 -17.01 -7.04 -14.01
C MET A 103 -18.48 -7.44 -14.21
N VAL A 104 -19.43 -6.51 -14.03
CA VAL A 104 -20.90 -6.69 -14.07
C VAL A 104 -21.44 -7.55 -12.92
N LEU A 105 -20.81 -8.68 -12.61
CA LEU A 105 -21.22 -9.61 -11.55
C LEU A 105 -20.64 -9.24 -10.17
N THR A 106 -19.45 -8.64 -10.16
CA THR A 106 -18.73 -8.21 -8.96
C THR A 106 -17.75 -7.11 -9.32
N LYS A 107 -17.11 -6.54 -8.31
CA LYS A 107 -15.97 -5.64 -8.47
C LYS A 107 -14.69 -6.35 -8.07
N VAL A 108 -13.69 -6.29 -8.93
CA VAL A 108 -12.37 -6.88 -8.71
C VAL A 108 -11.39 -5.76 -8.33
N PRO A 109 -10.95 -5.68 -7.06
CA PRO A 109 -9.95 -4.72 -6.66
C PRO A 109 -8.64 -4.96 -7.41
N ILE A 110 -8.00 -3.87 -7.83
CA ILE A 110 -6.69 -3.90 -8.49
C ILE A 110 -5.68 -3.37 -7.49
N VAL A 111 -4.83 -4.25 -6.97
CA VAL A 111 -3.89 -3.96 -5.87
C VAL A 111 -2.47 -4.36 -6.25
N PRO A 112 -1.81 -3.57 -7.10
CA PRO A 112 -0.38 -3.72 -7.35
C PRO A 112 0.40 -3.55 -6.06
N GLY A 113 1.48 -4.31 -5.92
CA GLY A 113 2.30 -4.20 -4.74
C GLY A 113 3.75 -4.59 -4.95
N ALA A 114 4.57 -4.17 -4.01
CA ALA A 114 5.99 -4.47 -3.95
C ALA A 114 6.40 -4.76 -2.50
N VAL A 115 7.45 -5.56 -2.35
CA VAL A 115 7.99 -5.94 -1.04
C VAL A 115 9.48 -5.65 -0.92
N LEU A 116 9.90 -5.38 0.31
CA LEU A 116 11.30 -5.26 0.69
C LEU A 116 11.76 -6.43 1.57
N PHE A 117 13.07 -6.59 1.68
CA PHE A 117 13.67 -7.60 2.55
C PHE A 117 14.00 -7.01 3.92
N ASP A 118 13.30 -7.46 4.95
CA ASP A 118 13.54 -7.12 6.37
C ASP A 118 13.67 -8.37 7.27
N LEU A 119 13.71 -9.57 6.68
CA LEU A 119 13.76 -10.85 7.40
C LEU A 119 14.98 -10.99 8.33
N ALA A 120 16.01 -10.17 8.16
CA ALA A 120 17.20 -10.16 9.00
C ALA A 120 17.12 -9.21 10.21
N VAL A 121 16.06 -8.41 10.35
CA VAL A 121 15.95 -7.39 11.41
C VAL A 121 15.43 -7.98 12.73
N GLY A 122 14.39 -8.81 12.66
CA GLY A 122 13.79 -9.44 13.83
C GLY A 122 13.42 -10.91 13.57
N ASP A 123 12.24 -11.33 14.03
CA ASP A 123 11.77 -12.71 13.83
C ASP A 123 11.20 -12.90 12.43
N TYR A 124 12.01 -13.47 11.53
CA TYR A 124 11.66 -13.77 10.13
C TYR A 124 10.41 -14.64 9.94
N ARG A 125 9.92 -15.30 11.01
CA ARG A 125 8.70 -16.12 10.96
C ARG A 125 7.43 -15.27 11.04
N VAL A 126 7.53 -14.07 11.59
CA VAL A 126 6.47 -13.07 11.60
C VAL A 126 6.70 -12.13 10.42
N ARG A 127 5.69 -12.01 9.57
CA ARG A 127 5.73 -11.30 8.29
C ARG A 127 4.35 -10.77 7.97
N PRO A 128 4.21 -9.76 7.09
CA PRO A 128 2.90 -9.30 6.66
C PRO A 128 2.08 -10.45 6.07
N ASP A 129 0.86 -10.60 6.57
CA ASP A 129 -0.14 -11.55 6.11
C ASP A 129 -1.41 -10.81 5.69
N ALA A 130 -2.39 -11.55 5.18
CA ALA A 130 -3.70 -11.00 4.80
C ALA A 130 -4.34 -10.15 5.91
N ARG A 131 -4.21 -10.55 7.18
CA ARG A 131 -4.79 -9.79 8.30
C ARG A 131 -4.08 -8.44 8.45
N MET A 132 -2.76 -8.42 8.47
CA MET A 132 -1.98 -7.20 8.60
C MET A 132 -2.27 -6.21 7.46
N GLY A 133 -2.43 -6.70 6.23
CA GLY A 133 -2.82 -5.86 5.08
C GLY A 133 -4.24 -5.27 5.21
N TYR A 134 -5.20 -6.06 5.72
CA TYR A 134 -6.54 -5.58 6.02
C TYR A 134 -6.53 -4.51 7.13
N ASP A 135 -5.77 -4.76 8.21
CA ASP A 135 -5.62 -3.82 9.32
C ASP A 135 -4.97 -2.50 8.87
N ALA A 136 -4.00 -2.55 7.96
CA ALA A 136 -3.43 -1.34 7.36
C ALA A 136 -4.48 -0.51 6.61
N CYS A 137 -5.45 -1.16 5.94
CA CYS A 137 -6.55 -0.45 5.29
C CYS A 137 -7.54 0.17 6.29
N LEU A 138 -7.82 -0.51 7.40
CA LEU A 138 -8.64 0.05 8.48
C LEU A 138 -8.00 1.29 9.10
N ASN A 139 -6.68 1.30 9.19
CA ASN A 139 -5.90 2.41 9.73
C ASN A 139 -5.65 3.55 8.71
N ALA A 140 -6.17 3.44 7.47
CA ALA A 140 -5.88 4.40 6.43
C ALA A 140 -6.57 5.76 6.66
N SER A 141 -5.79 6.83 6.55
CA SER A 141 -6.22 8.21 6.84
C SER A 141 -5.80 9.17 5.72
N ASP A 142 -6.64 10.19 5.47
CA ASP A 142 -6.31 11.39 4.69
C ASP A 142 -6.07 12.62 5.60
N ALA A 143 -6.09 12.42 6.92
CA ALA A 143 -5.89 13.44 7.94
C ALA A 143 -4.41 13.61 8.31
N GLU A 144 -3.67 12.52 8.45
CA GLU A 144 -2.27 12.49 8.87
C GLU A 144 -1.60 11.22 8.34
N VAL A 145 -0.29 11.26 8.09
CA VAL A 145 0.52 10.10 7.71
C VAL A 145 1.72 10.03 8.65
N SER A 146 1.84 8.93 9.41
CA SER A 146 3.00 8.69 10.24
C SER A 146 4.24 8.37 9.39
N GLN A 147 5.41 8.80 9.86
CA GLN A 147 6.71 8.58 9.20
C GLN A 147 7.69 7.92 10.18
N GLY A 148 8.79 7.35 9.68
CA GLY A 148 9.72 6.56 10.48
C GLY A 148 9.39 5.07 10.43
N ASN A 149 9.79 4.33 11.46
CA ASN A 149 9.69 2.86 11.56
C ASN A 149 8.22 2.35 11.67
N VAL A 150 7.37 2.71 10.71
CA VAL A 150 5.94 2.39 10.62
C VAL A 150 5.63 1.66 9.32
N GLY A 151 4.63 0.78 9.37
CA GLY A 151 4.22 -0.02 8.23
C GLY A 151 5.38 -0.75 7.55
N ALA A 152 5.53 -0.58 6.24
CA ALA A 152 6.63 -1.21 5.50
C ALA A 152 8.01 -0.71 5.94
N GLY A 153 8.09 0.50 6.51
CA GLY A 153 9.30 1.10 7.04
C GLY A 153 9.81 0.46 8.33
N THR A 154 8.97 -0.29 9.06
CA THR A 154 9.31 -0.84 10.39
C THR A 154 10.59 -1.69 10.40
N GLY A 155 10.83 -2.46 9.35
CA GLY A 155 12.04 -3.27 9.17
C GLY A 155 13.01 -2.72 8.13
N ALA A 156 12.74 -1.55 7.57
CA ALA A 156 13.53 -1.02 6.48
C ALA A 156 14.90 -0.53 6.97
N THR A 157 15.96 -0.85 6.22
CA THR A 157 17.30 -0.34 6.47
C THR A 157 17.89 0.25 5.20
N VAL A 158 18.69 1.30 5.35
CA VAL A 158 19.42 1.94 4.25
C VAL A 158 20.89 1.96 4.63
N GLY A 159 21.75 1.29 3.85
CA GLY A 159 23.17 1.14 4.20
C GLY A 159 23.42 0.45 5.55
N LYS A 160 22.49 -0.42 6.00
CA LYS A 160 22.46 -1.06 7.32
C LYS A 160 22.24 -0.09 8.51
N ILE A 161 21.76 1.12 8.23
CA ILE A 161 21.35 2.12 9.22
C ILE A 161 19.81 2.22 9.21
N PHE A 162 19.23 2.90 10.21
CA PHE A 162 17.81 3.28 10.25
C PHE A 162 17.33 3.77 8.88
N GLY A 163 16.27 3.14 8.37
CA GLY A 163 15.69 3.44 7.08
C GLY A 163 14.38 4.19 7.22
N GLY A 164 13.29 3.43 7.17
CA GLY A 164 11.91 3.92 7.04
C GLY A 164 11.51 4.88 8.13
#